data_AF-A0A3M1EC51-F1
#
_entry.id   AF-A0A3M1EC51-F1
#
_cell.length_a   1.000
_cell.length_b   1.000
_cell.length_c   1.000
_cell.angle_alpha   90.00
_cell.angle_beta   90.00
_cell.angle_gamma   90.00
#
_symmetry.space_group_name_H-M   'P 1'
#
loop_
_entity.id
_entity.type
_entity.pdbx_description
1 polymer ?
#
loop_
_entity_poly.entity_id
_entity_poly.type
_entity_poly.pdbx_seq_one_letter_code
_entity_poly.pdbx_strand_id
1 'polypeptide(L)'
;MILSLEPELERALIEKSRELNSTPEALVIRLVRLFVEGQLLLPELELAEGITVEEYLRLTDAEEAALWERWSEEARRQVSPIIAEASPDALPPG
;
A
#
# COMPACT_ATOMS: atom_id res chain seq x y z
N MET A 1 12.53 9.55 9.77
CA MET A 1 12.17 8.52 8.77
C MET A 1 13.19 8.61 7.66
N ILE A 2 14.03 7.60 7.48
CA ILE A 2 15.01 7.56 6.38
C ILE A 2 14.38 6.71 5.28
N LEU A 3 13.98 7.35 4.19
CA LEU A 3 13.56 6.66 2.98
C LEU A 3 14.81 6.33 2.18
N SER A 4 15.20 5.06 2.14
CA SER A 4 16.22 4.58 1.21
C SER A 4 15.55 4.32 -0.14
N LEU A 5 15.82 5.19 -1.12
CA LEU A 5 15.40 4.98 -2.50
C LEU A 5 16.43 4.13 -3.23
N GLU A 6 15.98 3.36 -4.22
CA GLU A 6 16.89 2.72 -5.15
C GLU A 6 17.71 3.77 -5.92
N PRO A 7 18.97 3.50 -6.29
CA PRO A 7 19.85 4.51 -6.90
C PRO A 7 19.34 5.15 -8.20
N GLU A 8 18.48 4.44 -8.93
CA GLU A 8 17.85 4.95 -10.15
C GLU A 8 16.72 5.95 -9.82
N LEU A 9 15.89 5.61 -8.83
CA LEU A 9 14.85 6.48 -8.29
C LEU A 9 15.42 7.74 -7.65
N GLU A 10 16.51 7.62 -6.91
CA GLU A 10 17.19 8.76 -6.30
C GLU A 10 17.74 9.73 -7.35
N ARG A 11 18.38 9.20 -8.41
CA ARG A 11 18.87 10.02 -9.52
C ARG A 11 17.74 10.74 -10.24
N ALA A 12 16.65 10.04 -10.55
CA ALA A 12 15.48 10.63 -11.20
C ALA A 12 14.83 11.73 -10.34
N LEU A 13 14.72 11.50 -9.02
CA LEU A 13 14.19 12.49 -8.08
C LEU A 13 15.07 13.74 -8.02
N ILE A 14 16.40 13.58 -7.96
CA ILE A 14 17.34 14.70 -7.97
C ILE A 14 17.24 15.49 -9.27
N GLU A 15 17.19 14.81 -10.41
CA GLU A 15 17.05 15.47 -11.72
C GLU A 15 15.74 16.27 -11.81
N LYS A 16 14.61 15.65 -11.43
CA LYS A 16 13.32 16.35 -11.38
C LYS A 16 13.27 17.50 -10.38
N SER A 17 13.95 17.38 -9.24
CA SER A 17 14.05 18.48 -8.27
C SER A 17 14.71 19.71 -8.88
N ARG A 18 15.76 19.52 -9.68
CA ARG A 18 16.45 20.61 -10.39
C ARG A 18 15.56 21.23 -11.46
N GLU A 19 14.89 20.42 -12.28
CA GLU A 19 13.99 20.91 -13.32
C GLU A 19 12.83 21.74 -12.75
N LEU A 20 12.28 21.31 -11.61
CA LEU A 20 11.13 21.95 -10.96
C LEU A 20 11.53 23.06 -9.98
N ASN A 21 12.82 23.40 -9.90
CA ASN A 21 13.39 24.35 -8.94
C ASN A 21 12.88 24.10 -7.49
N SER A 22 12.95 22.84 -7.07
CA SER A 22 12.46 22.35 -5.78
C SER A 22 13.51 21.45 -5.12
N THR A 23 13.29 21.07 -3.86
CA THR A 23 14.15 20.07 -3.20
C THR A 23 13.56 18.67 -3.37
N PRO A 24 14.38 17.60 -3.37
CA PRO A 24 13.91 16.23 -3.35
C PRO A 24 12.87 15.97 -2.26
N GLU A 25 13.08 16.50 -1.05
CA GLU A 25 12.17 16.37 0.09
C GLU A 25 10.82 17.03 -0.18
N ALA A 26 10.81 18.24 -0.74
CA ALA A 26 9.58 18.94 -1.07
C ALA A 26 8.78 18.20 -2.15
N LEU A 27 9.47 17.60 -3.13
CA LEU A 27 8.82 16.76 -4.14
C LEU A 27 8.26 15.47 -3.56
N VAL A 28 8.98 14.78 -2.67
CA VAL A 28 8.47 13.58 -1.99
C VAL A 28 7.26 13.91 -1.12
N ILE A 29 7.30 15.00 -0.34
CA ILE A 29 6.15 15.44 0.45
C ILE A 29 4.96 15.75 -0.45
N ARG A 30 5.19 16.40 -1.60
CA ARG A 30 4.14 16.67 -2.58
C ARG A 30 3.58 15.38 -3.18
N LEU A 31 4.43 14.42 -3.57
CA LEU A 31 3.99 13.13 -4.08
C LEU A 31 3.15 12.37 -3.06
N VAL A 32 3.58 12.33 -1.79
CA VAL A 32 2.81 11.70 -0.69
C VAL A 32 1.47 12.40 -0.51
N ARG A 33 1.42 13.74 -0.53
CA ARG A 33 0.14 14.48 -0.49
C ARG A 33 -0.76 14.10 -1.65
N LEU A 34 -0.26 14.13 -2.88
CA LEU A 34 -1.05 13.80 -4.05
C LEU A 34 -1.51 12.33 -4.04
N PHE A 35 -0.74 11.42 -3.46
CA PHE A 35 -1.14 10.02 -3.25
C PHE A 35 -2.27 9.91 -2.22
N VAL A 36 -2.12 10.52 -1.04
CA VAL A 36 -3.12 10.53 0.03
C VAL A 36 -4.41 11.24 -0.41
N GLU A 37 -4.29 12.28 -1.22
CA GLU A 37 -5.41 13.00 -1.82
C GLU A 37 -6.00 12.29 -3.05
N GLY A 38 -5.50 11.10 -3.41
CA GLY A 38 -5.97 10.28 -4.52
C GLY A 38 -5.68 10.82 -5.93
N GLN A 39 -4.87 11.87 -6.05
CA GLN A 39 -4.54 12.53 -7.32
C GLN A 39 -3.47 11.79 -8.14
N LEU A 40 -2.69 10.89 -7.52
CA LEU A 40 -1.72 10.01 -8.22
C LEU A 40 -2.21 8.58 -8.39
N LEU A 41 -3.39 8.29 -7.89
CA LEU A 41 -3.98 6.97 -7.96
C LEU A 41 -4.67 6.83 -9.32
N LEU A 42 -4.26 5.83 -10.12
CA LEU A 42 -4.99 5.46 -11.33
C LEU A 42 -6.35 4.91 -10.85
N PRO A 43 -7.47 5.60 -11.11
CA PRO A 43 -8.78 5.26 -10.53
C PRO A 43 -9.18 3.81 -10.84
N GLU A 44 -8.78 3.33 -12.01
CA GLU A 44 -9.10 2.03 -12.59
C GLU A 44 -8.14 0.91 -12.18
N LEU A 45 -7.03 1.22 -11.50
CA LEU A 45 -6.08 0.19 -11.06
C LEU A 45 -6.72 -0.64 -9.94
N GLU A 46 -6.66 -1.96 -10.05
CA GLU A 46 -7.07 -2.85 -8.97
C GLU A 46 -6.04 -2.81 -7.83
N LEU A 47 -6.51 -2.50 -6.62
CA LEU A 47 -5.72 -2.51 -5.39
C LEU A 47 -5.68 -3.91 -4.78
N ALA A 48 -6.77 -4.66 -4.96
CA ALA A 48 -6.89 -6.10 -4.76
C ALA A 48 -7.95 -6.67 -5.71
N GLU A 49 -8.12 -7.99 -5.73
CA GLU A 49 -9.08 -8.65 -6.61
C GLU A 49 -10.49 -8.06 -6.44
N GLY A 50 -11.01 -7.45 -7.52
CA GLY A 50 -12.35 -6.88 -7.56
C GLY A 50 -12.55 -5.58 -6.78
N ILE A 51 -11.48 -4.87 -6.38
CA ILE A 51 -11.59 -3.51 -5.86
C ILE A 51 -10.57 -2.58 -6.51
N THR A 52 -11.07 -1.53 -7.17
CA THR A 52 -10.22 -0.48 -7.74
C THR A 52 -9.81 0.52 -6.67
N VAL A 53 -8.77 1.30 -6.97
CA VAL A 53 -8.35 2.37 -6.07
C VAL A 53 -9.46 3.41 -5.87
N GLU A 54 -10.21 3.74 -6.92
CA GLU A 54 -11.34 4.67 -6.79
C GLU A 54 -12.44 4.14 -5.86
N GLU A 55 -12.76 2.86 -5.97
CA GLU A 55 -13.74 2.20 -5.10
C GLU A 55 -13.26 2.19 -3.65
N TYR A 56 -11.97 1.90 -3.42
CA TYR A 56 -11.37 1.91 -2.09
C TYR A 56 -11.43 3.29 -1.43
N LEU A 57 -11.08 4.37 -2.14
CA LEU A 57 -11.08 5.73 -1.58
C LEU A 57 -12.47 6.27 -1.25
N ARG A 58 -13.52 5.66 -1.82
CA ARG A 58 -14.93 6.03 -1.55
C ARG A 58 -15.52 5.29 -0.36
N LEU A 59 -14.82 4.31 0.19
CA LEU A 59 -15.29 3.58 1.35
C LEU A 59 -15.38 4.50 2.57
N THR A 60 -16.40 4.30 3.37
CA THR A 60 -16.46 4.81 4.74
C THR A 60 -15.50 4.03 5.64
N ASP A 61 -15.09 4.61 6.77
CA ASP A 61 -14.24 3.93 7.77
C ASP A 61 -14.79 2.54 8.17
N ALA A 62 -16.12 2.40 8.25
CA ALA A 62 -16.77 1.13 8.58
C ALA A 62 -16.66 0.09 7.45
N GLU A 63 -16.79 0.52 6.19
CA GLU A 63 -16.65 -0.35 5.03
C GLU A 63 -15.18 -0.76 4.82
N GLU A 64 -14.25 0.16 5.05
CA GLU A 64 -12.81 -0.11 5.04
C GLU A 64 -12.44 -1.13 6.13
N ALA A 65 -12.92 -0.96 7.36
CA ALA A 65 -12.70 -1.91 8.44
C ALA A 65 -13.25 -3.32 8.11
N ALA A 66 -14.45 -3.40 7.55
CA ALA A 66 -15.04 -4.67 7.13
C ALA A 66 -14.30 -5.32 5.96
N LEU A 67 -13.73 -4.53 5.04
CA LEU A 67 -12.87 -5.02 3.97
C LEU A 67 -11.59 -5.64 4.54
N TRP A 68 -10.93 -4.93 5.46
CA TRP A 68 -9.72 -5.42 6.15
C TRP A 68 -9.97 -6.71 6.94
N GLU A 69 -11.11 -6.81 7.63
CA GLU A 69 -11.48 -8.02 8.36
C GLU A 69 -11.62 -9.23 7.43
N ARG A 70 -12.35 -9.08 6.30
CA ARG A 70 -12.48 -10.14 5.29
C ARG A 70 -11.14 -10.55 4.70
N TRP A 71 -10.28 -9.61 4.36
CA TRP A 71 -8.94 -9.92 3.85
C TRP A 71 -8.07 -10.61 4.88
N SER A 72 -8.17 -10.20 6.15
CA SER A 72 -7.45 -10.84 7.25
C SER A 72 -7.91 -12.28 7.48
N GLU A 73 -9.23 -12.53 7.43
CA GLU A 73 -9.79 -13.88 7.51
C GLU A 73 -9.37 -14.76 6.34
N GLU A 74 -9.42 -14.24 5.11
CA GLU A 74 -9.01 -14.98 3.92
C GLU A 74 -7.50 -15.28 3.95
N ALA A 75 -6.67 -14.30 4.31
CA ALA A 75 -5.24 -14.50 4.52
C ALA A 75 -4.97 -15.56 5.60
N ARG A 76 -5.69 -15.51 6.73
CA ARG A 76 -5.58 -16.52 7.79
C ARG A 76 -5.98 -17.90 7.27
N ARG A 77 -7.05 -18.01 6.46
CA ARG A 77 -7.50 -19.28 5.87
C ARG A 77 -6.47 -19.86 4.91
N GLN A 78 -5.81 -19.05 4.09
CA GLN A 78 -4.80 -19.50 3.13
C GLN A 78 -3.46 -19.84 3.79
N VAL A 79 -3.09 -19.11 4.84
CA VAL A 79 -1.79 -19.28 5.53
C VAL A 79 -1.86 -20.36 6.61
N SER A 80 -3.02 -20.61 7.23
CA SER A 80 -3.16 -21.64 8.28
C SER A 80 -2.70 -23.05 7.86
N PRO A 81 -2.99 -23.55 6.65
CA PRO A 81 -2.47 -24.83 6.16
C PRO A 81 -0.95 -24.84 6.04
N ILE A 82 -0.34 -23.72 5.61
CA ILE A 82 1.12 -23.58 5.46
C ILE A 82 1.79 -23.58 6.85
N ILE A 83 1.21 -22.87 7.82
CA ILE A 83 1.69 -22.88 9.21
C ILE A 83 1.50 -24.26 9.84
N ALA A 84 0.38 -24.94 9.59
CA ALA A 84 0.12 -26.30 10.07
C ALA A 84 1.13 -27.33 9.54
N GLU A 85 1.55 -27.20 8.28
CA GLU A 85 2.59 -28.03 7.68
C GLU A 85 4.00 -27.68 8.18
N ALA A 86 4.29 -26.40 8.40
CA ALA A 86 5.62 -25.94 8.84
C ALA A 86 5.87 -26.08 10.35
N SER A 87 4.82 -26.02 11.18
CA SER A 87 4.90 -26.18 12.63
C SER A 87 3.53 -26.55 13.22
N PRO A 88 3.26 -27.86 13.45
CA PRO A 88 1.98 -28.34 13.96
C PRO A 88 1.59 -27.76 15.33
N ASP A 89 2.57 -27.33 16.12
CA ASP A 89 2.38 -26.78 17.48
C ASP A 89 2.10 -25.26 17.49
N ALA A 90 2.13 -24.58 16.33
CA ALA A 90 1.96 -23.12 16.23
C ALA A 90 0.50 -22.66 16.07
N LEU A 91 -0.44 -23.59 15.91
CA LEU A 91 -1.87 -23.28 15.86
C LEU A 91 -2.44 -23.24 17.30
N PRO A 92 -3.16 -22.17 17.70
CA PRO A 92 -3.85 -22.16 18.99
C PRO A 92 -4.89 -23.30 19.02
N PRO A 93 -5.10 -23.96 20.18
CA PRO A 93 -6.13 -24.97 20.31
C PRO A 93 -7.50 -24.31 20.09
N GLY A 94 -8.33 -24.96 19.27
CA GLY A 94 -9.66 -24.50 18.88
C GLY A 94 -10.65 -24.37 20.04
#